data_AF-A0A820MEX3-F1
#
_entry.id   AF-A0A820MEX3-F1
#
_cell.length_a   1.000
_cell.length_b   1.000
_cell.length_c   1.000
_cell.angle_alpha   90.00
_cell.angle_beta   90.00
_cell.angle_gamma   90.00
#
_symmetry.space_group_name_H-M   'P 1'
#
loop_
_entity.id
_entity.type
_entity.pdbx_description
1 polymer ?
#
loop_
_entity_poly.entity_id
_entity_poly.type
_entity_poly.pdbx_seq_one_letter_code
_entity_poly.pdbx_strand_id
1 'polypeptide(L)'
;CKELLDKQKLKPEFFAFRWLTLLLSQEFHLPDVLRIWDSFFADQDQNFQFLLYFCCAMVTLQRDQILNGDYSQNIKLLQHYPPDTDIHKIIEKAAELKRIHYL
;
A
#
# COMPACT_ATOMS: atom_id res chain seq x y z
N CYS A 1 -2.23 -0.48 -10.97
CA CYS A 1 -2.28 0.74 -10.12
C CYS A 1 -1.85 2.00 -10.85
N LYS A 2 -0.74 1.98 -11.60
CA LYS A 2 -0.21 3.18 -12.28
C LYS A 2 -1.25 3.95 -13.11
N GLU A 3 -1.93 3.28 -14.05
CA GLU A 3 -2.95 3.93 -14.89
C GLU A 3 -4.15 4.51 -14.11
N LEU A 4 -4.52 3.87 -12.99
CA LEU A 4 -5.60 4.35 -12.11
C LEU A 4 -5.19 5.68 -11.47
N LEU A 5 -3.97 5.73 -10.93
CA LEU A 5 -3.43 6.91 -10.28
C LEU A 5 -3.21 8.05 -11.28
N ASP A 6 -2.69 7.75 -12.47
CA ASP A 6 -2.47 8.73 -13.54
C ASP A 6 -3.78 9.38 -14.00
N LYS A 7 -4.85 8.59 -14.17
CA LYS A 7 -6.18 9.11 -14.51
C LYS A 7 -6.73 10.07 -13.46
N GLN A 8 -6.45 9.78 -12.18
CA GLN A 8 -6.85 10.61 -11.05
C GLN A 8 -5.84 11.73 -10.73
N LYS A 9 -4.75 11.85 -11.51
CA LYS A 9 -3.63 12.79 -11.27
C LYS A 9 -2.97 12.62 -9.89
N LEU A 10 -3.07 11.44 -9.30
CA LEU A 10 -2.51 11.11 -7.99
C LEU A 10 -1.05 10.70 -8.15
N LYS A 11 -0.15 11.64 -7.90
CA LYS A 11 1.29 11.40 -7.93
C LYS A 11 1.74 10.63 -6.67
N PRO A 12 2.38 9.45 -6.80
CA PRO A 12 2.87 8.67 -5.65
C PRO A 12 3.72 9.46 -4.67
N GLU A 13 4.46 10.46 -5.14
CA GLU A 13 5.32 11.34 -4.35
C GLU A 13 4.58 12.02 -3.19
N PHE A 14 3.27 12.21 -3.31
CA PHE A 14 2.45 12.87 -2.29
C PHE A 14 2.03 11.97 -1.11
N PHE A 15 2.21 10.65 -1.20
CA PHE A 15 1.84 9.70 -0.13
C PHE A 15 2.88 8.59 0.06
N ALA A 16 3.38 8.01 -1.02
CA ALA A 16 4.26 6.84 -1.00
C ALA A 16 5.64 7.13 -0.41
N PHE A 17 6.16 8.37 -0.51
CA PHE A 17 7.47 8.69 0.07
C PHE A 17 7.52 8.40 1.57
N ARG A 18 6.49 8.82 2.31
CA ARG A 18 6.36 8.58 3.74
C ARG A 18 6.14 7.10 4.05
N TRP A 19 5.27 6.43 3.28
CA TRP A 19 5.03 4.99 3.40
C TRP A 19 6.32 4.17 3.29
N LEU A 20 7.13 4.47 2.29
CA LEU A 20 8.37 3.75 2.02
C LEU A 20 9.47 4.07 3.04
N THR A 21 9.70 5.35 3.32
CA THR A 21 10.78 5.78 4.24
C THR A 21 10.55 5.36 5.69
N LEU A 22 9.28 5.24 6.10
CA LEU A 22 8.92 4.87 7.47
C LEU A 22 8.42 3.43 7.60
N LEU A 23 8.57 2.61 6.55
CA LEU A 23 8.10 1.22 6.50
C LEU A 23 6.67 1.07 7.04
N LEU A 24 5.78 1.98 6.64
CA LEU A 24 4.36 2.04 7.02
C LEU A 24 4.06 2.24 8.52
N SER A 25 5.07 2.53 9.35
CA SER A 25 4.90 2.69 10.81
C SER A 25 3.97 3.82 11.26
N GLN A 26 3.62 4.74 10.35
CA GLN A 26 2.68 5.84 10.61
C GLN A 26 1.26 5.59 10.08
N GLU A 27 1.04 4.49 9.33
CA GLU A 27 -0.29 4.18 8.77
C GLU A 27 -1.12 3.27 9.67
N PHE A 28 -0.44 2.47 10.51
CA PHE A 28 -1.06 1.39 11.27
C PHE A 28 -0.63 1.44 12.74
N HIS A 29 -1.40 0.80 13.61
CA HIS A 29 -1.04 0.66 15.01
C HIS A 29 0.19 -0.24 15.19
N LEU A 30 0.96 -0.03 16.26
CA LEU A 30 2.21 -0.76 16.50
C LEU A 30 2.09 -2.30 16.36
N PRO A 31 1.05 -2.98 16.89
CA PRO A 31 0.92 -4.43 16.70
C PRO A 31 0.83 -4.85 15.23
N ASP A 32 0.14 -4.06 14.42
CA ASP A 32 -0.02 -4.30 12.98
C ASP A 32 1.28 -4.01 12.24
N VAL A 33 1.95 -2.91 12.59
CA VAL A 33 3.28 -2.57 12.04
C VAL A 33 4.27 -3.70 12.28
N LEU A 34 4.31 -4.28 13.48
CA LEU A 34 5.20 -5.41 13.79
C LEU A 34 4.89 -6.63 12.91
N ARG A 35 3.61 -6.94 12.67
CA ARG A 35 3.22 -8.05 11.79
C ARG A 35 3.55 -7.79 10.31
N ILE A 36 3.38 -6.55 9.86
CA ILE A 36 3.79 -6.13 8.52
C ILE A 36 5.30 -6.31 8.38
N TRP A 37 6.06 -5.90 9.39
CA TRP A 37 7.52 -6.03 9.41
C TRP A 37 7.98 -7.49 9.44
N ASP A 38 7.31 -8.37 10.18
CA ASP A 38 7.57 -9.81 10.11
C ASP A 38 7.49 -10.31 8.66
N SER A 39 6.49 -9.83 7.90
CA SER A 39 6.33 -10.20 6.48
C SER A 39 7.40 -9.58 5.59
N PHE A 40 7.82 -8.34 5.86
CA PHE A 40 8.83 -7.63 5.08
C PHE A 40 10.21 -8.25 5.25
N PHE A 41 10.56 -8.64 6.47
CA PHE A 41 11.88 -9.18 6.80
C PHE A 41 11.97 -10.69 6.63
N ALA A 42 10.85 -11.42 6.61
CA ALA A 42 10.84 -12.83 6.22
C ALA A 42 10.97 -13.05 4.71
N ASP A 43 10.69 -12.02 3.89
CA ASP A 43 10.83 -12.11 2.45
C ASP A 43 12.31 -12.24 2.04
N GLN A 44 12.62 -13.28 1.25
CA GLN A 44 14.00 -13.58 0.86
C GLN A 44 14.51 -12.68 -0.27
N ASP A 45 13.60 -11.97 -0.94
CA ASP A 45 13.95 -11.06 -2.01
C ASP A 45 14.68 -9.83 -1.47
N GLN A 46 15.82 -9.54 -2.10
CA GLN A 46 16.65 -8.39 -1.75
C GLN A 46 15.91 -7.08 -2.07
N ASN A 47 16.21 -6.02 -1.33
CA ASN A 47 15.75 -4.64 -1.57
C ASN A 47 14.28 -4.31 -1.23
N PHE A 48 13.66 -5.00 -0.25
CA PHE A 48 12.29 -4.68 0.20
C PHE A 48 11.25 -4.70 -0.93
N GLN A 49 11.37 -5.61 -1.89
CA GLN A 49 10.40 -5.68 -2.99
C GLN A 49 8.97 -5.94 -2.48
N PHE A 50 8.81 -6.74 -1.43
CA PHE A 50 7.50 -6.98 -0.82
C PHE A 50 6.83 -5.71 -0.28
N LEU A 51 7.60 -4.73 0.24
CA LEU A 51 7.07 -3.44 0.64
C LEU A 51 6.40 -2.71 -0.54
N LEU A 52 6.99 -2.77 -1.73
CA LEU A 52 6.40 -2.14 -2.93
C LEU A 52 5.09 -2.82 -3.32
N TYR A 53 5.03 -4.15 -3.25
CA TYR A 53 3.79 -4.91 -3.48
C TYR A 53 2.73 -4.60 -2.42
N PHE A 54 3.14 -4.43 -1.15
CA PHE A 54 2.25 -4.03 -0.07
C PHE A 54 1.65 -2.64 -0.31
N CYS A 55 2.47 -1.65 -0.67
CA CYS A 55 1.99 -0.31 -1.05
C CYS A 55 1.04 -0.37 -2.26
N CYS A 56 1.34 -1.21 -3.26
CA CYS A 56 0.44 -1.44 -4.39
C CYS A 56 -0.88 -2.08 -3.97
N ALA A 57 -0.86 -3.03 -3.03
CA ALA A 57 -2.03 -3.68 -2.48
C ALA A 57 -2.92 -2.68 -1.72
N MET A 58 -2.33 -1.81 -0.90
CA MET A 58 -3.05 -0.73 -0.21
C MET A 58 -3.86 0.13 -1.18
N VAL A 59 -3.24 0.57 -2.29
CA VAL A 59 -3.92 1.35 -3.34
C VAL A 59 -4.99 0.51 -4.06
N THR A 60 -4.69 -0.76 -4.33
CA THR A 60 -5.61 -1.67 -5.05
C THR A 60 -6.89 -1.92 -4.25
N LEU A 61 -6.77 -2.11 -2.93
CA LEU A 61 -7.92 -2.33 -2.05
C LEU A 61 -8.82 -1.10 -1.92
N GLN A 62 -8.27 0.10 -2.14
CA GLN A 62 -9.04 1.35 -2.17
C GLN A 62 -9.50 1.75 -3.58
N ARG A 63 -9.35 0.87 -4.58
CA ARG A 63 -9.67 1.17 -5.99
C ARG A 63 -11.07 1.74 -6.17
N ASP A 64 -12.08 1.13 -5.56
CA ASP A 64 -13.47 1.55 -5.75
C ASP A 64 -13.73 2.93 -5.14
N GLN A 65 -13.10 3.24 -4.00
CA GLN A 65 -13.16 4.58 -3.42
C GLN A 65 -12.44 5.59 -4.32
N ILE A 66 -11.25 5.25 -4.82
CA ILE A 66 -10.45 6.10 -5.70
C ILE A 66 -11.15 6.38 -7.03
N LEU A 67 -11.88 5.41 -7.58
CA LEU A 67 -12.61 5.57 -8.84
C LEU A 67 -13.85 6.48 -8.69
N ASN A 68 -14.49 6.46 -7.52
CA ASN A 68 -15.69 7.23 -7.25
C ASN A 68 -15.42 8.60 -6.59
N GLY A 69 -14.25 8.78 -5.98
CA GLY A 69 -13.84 10.00 -5.30
C GLY A 69 -13.16 11.02 -6.23
N ASP A 70 -13.16 12.28 -5.81
CA ASP A 70 -12.38 13.33 -6.46
C ASP A 70 -10.91 13.36 -5.99
N TYR A 71 -10.09 14.21 -6.62
CA TYR A 71 -8.67 14.35 -6.28
C TYR A 71 -8.43 14.63 -4.79
N SER A 72 -9.21 15.53 -4.18
CA SER A 72 -9.04 15.96 -2.79
C SER A 72 -9.40 14.84 -1.81
N GLN A 73 -10.48 14.11 -2.09
CA GLN A 73 -10.89 12.95 -1.31
C GLN A 73 -9.85 11.84 -1.42
N ASN A 74 -9.39 11.54 -2.63
CA ASN A 74 -8.46 10.45 -2.89
C ASN A 74 -7.08 10.71 -2.29
N ILE A 75 -6.57 11.95 -2.40
CA ILE A 75 -5.27 12.27 -1.81
C ILE A 75 -5.34 12.22 -0.28
N LYS A 76 -6.44 12.69 0.32
CA LYS A 76 -6.66 12.62 1.76
C LYS A 76 -6.74 11.17 2.23
N LEU A 77 -7.46 10.31 1.50
CA LEU A 77 -7.56 8.87 1.78
C LEU A 77 -6.19 8.20 1.76
N LEU A 78 -5.35 8.48 0.76
CA LEU A 78 -4.02 7.88 0.66
C LEU A 78 -3.01 8.48 1.67
N GLN A 79 -3.18 9.74 2.08
CA GLN A 79 -2.34 10.34 3.11
C GLN A 79 -2.73 9.93 4.54
N HIS A 80 -3.99 9.57 4.74
CA HIS A 80 -4.58 9.12 6.01
C HIS A 80 -5.26 7.78 5.78
N TYR A 81 -4.46 6.75 5.51
CA TYR A 81 -4.99 5.42 5.22
C TYR A 81 -5.83 4.92 6.42
N PRO A 82 -6.97 4.24 6.21
CA PRO A 82 -7.80 3.80 7.32
C PRO A 82 -7.03 2.81 8.22
N PRO A 83 -6.75 3.17 9.49
CA PRO A 83 -5.85 2.39 10.35
C PRO A 83 -6.47 1.05 10.79
N ASP A 84 -7.80 0.94 10.75
CA ASP A 84 -8.55 -0.27 11.08
C ASP A 84 -8.69 -1.23 9.87
N THR A 85 -7.99 -0.96 8.77
CA THR A 85 -7.97 -1.88 7.62
C THR A 85 -7.32 -3.19 8.03
N ASP A 86 -7.98 -4.30 7.76
CA ASP A 86 -7.46 -5.64 8.03
C ASP A 86 -6.15 -5.89 7.28
N ILE A 87 -5.04 -5.88 8.01
CA ILE A 87 -3.71 -6.06 7.46
C ILE A 87 -3.51 -7.41 6.78
N HIS A 88 -4.23 -8.45 7.20
CA HIS A 88 -4.12 -9.77 6.58
C HIS A 88 -4.60 -9.73 5.13
N LYS A 89 -5.66 -8.97 4.84
CA LYS A 89 -6.13 -8.74 3.47
C LYS A 89 -5.11 -7.99 2.63
N ILE A 90 -4.38 -7.05 3.22
CA ILE A 90 -3.33 -6.31 2.50
C ILE A 90 -2.15 -7.24 2.19
N ILE A 91 -1.71 -8.05 3.16
CA ILE A 91 -0.63 -9.03 2.98
C ILE A 91 -1.01 -10.05 1.90
N GLU A 92 -2.21 -10.62 1.96
CA GLU A 92 -2.71 -11.58 0.97
C GLU A 92 -2.72 -10.98 -0.43
N LYS A 93 -3.25 -9.75 -0.55
CA LYS A 93 -3.28 -9.03 -1.83
C LYS A 93 -1.87 -8.71 -2.35
N ALA A 94 -0.93 -8.35 -1.47
CA ALA A 94 0.45 -8.10 -1.82
C ALA A 94 1.14 -9.37 -2.35
N ALA A 95 0.92 -10.51 -1.68
CA ALA A 95 1.45 -11.80 -2.11
C ALA A 95 0.85 -12.25 -3.46
N GLU A 96 -0.44 -12.02 -3.68
CA GLU A 96 -1.10 -12.25 -4.98
C GLU A 96 -0.44 -11.42 -6.10
N LEU A 97 -0.29 -10.11 -5.88
CA LEU A 97 0.33 -9.20 -6.86
C LEU A 97 1.78 -9.58 -7.15
N LYS A 98 2.53 -9.94 -6.11
CA LYS A 98 3.90 -10.44 -6.24
C LYS A 98 3.93 -11.69 -7.11
N ARG A 99 3.12 -12.71 -6.79
CA ARG A 99 3.06 -13.97 -7.54
C ARG A 99 2.74 -13.77 -9.02
N ILE A 100 1.80 -12.88 -9.35
CA ILE A 100 1.43 -12.60 -10.74
C ILE A 100 2.60 -11.97 -11.51
N HIS A 101 3.43 -11.15 -10.86
CA HIS A 101 4.58 -10.51 -11.53
C HIS A 101 5.71 -11.50 -11.90
N TYR A 102 5.84 -12.61 -11.16
CA TYR A 102 6.86 -13.64 -11.43
C TYR A 102 6.37 -14.76 -12.37
N LEU A 103 5.12 -14.73 -12.83
CA LEU A 103 4.55 -15.66 -13.82
C LEU A 103 4.50 -15.00 -15.20
#